data_AF-A0A136KD57-F1
#
_entry.id   AF-A0A136KD57-F1
#
_cell.length_a   1.000
_cell.length_b   1.000
_cell.length_c   1.000
_cell.angle_alpha   90.00
_cell.angle_beta   90.00
_cell.angle_gamma   90.00
#
_symmetry.space_group_name_H-M   'P 1'
#
loop_
_entity.id
_entity.type
_entity.pdbx_description
1 polymer ?
#
loop_
_entity_poly.entity_id
_entity_poly.type
_entity_poly.pdbx_seq_one_letter_code
_entity_poly.pdbx_strand_id
1 'polypeptide(L)'
;MHNIVFDTNIFFNTEDGSDFPKNPQERIDLVGSFAARGKISGGLIFVTTPSVIDELKEFEQKNGFYIAELLAHVEVKAPSYLEIELSSSFVRDLIQESRDRSYRGLVIAEEVAVEVAKDNTLQAAATDHILFQKSIGAFITRLRERYRQATRHKWIDSTADLDLILLAKELDGLLFSNDEGVILWGRKLGLRELVVTQSKAKIENLLAVTKPAA
;
A
#
# COMPACT_ATOMS: atom_id res chain seq x y z
N MET A 1 7.02 -21.42 -13.16
CA MET A 1 5.78 -20.96 -12.52
C MET A 1 6.13 -19.69 -11.76
N HIS A 2 5.40 -18.60 -11.98
CA HIS A 2 5.68 -17.30 -11.36
C HIS A 2 4.56 -16.94 -10.37
N ASN A 3 4.93 -16.54 -9.16
CA ASN A 3 3.98 -16.02 -8.17
C ASN A 3 3.86 -14.51 -8.38
N ILE A 4 2.64 -13.99 -8.50
CA ILE A 4 2.35 -12.55 -8.47
C ILE A 4 1.67 -12.27 -7.14
N VAL A 5 2.35 -11.49 -6.29
CA VAL A 5 1.86 -11.11 -4.97
C VAL A 5 1.29 -9.71 -5.06
N PHE A 6 -0.02 -9.56 -4.88
CA PHE A 6 -0.72 -8.31 -5.18
C PHE A 6 -1.36 -7.65 -3.97
N ASP A 7 -1.43 -6.33 -4.03
CA ASP A 7 -1.97 -5.41 -3.02
C ASP A 7 -3.41 -4.95 -3.37
N THR A 8 -4.18 -4.40 -2.43
CA THR A 8 -5.45 -3.72 -2.72
C THR A 8 -5.25 -2.44 -3.53
N ASN A 9 -4.12 -1.76 -3.31
CA ASN A 9 -3.81 -0.46 -3.90
C ASN A 9 -3.94 -0.45 -5.44
N ILE A 10 -3.58 -1.55 -6.12
CA ILE A 10 -3.67 -1.65 -7.59
C ILE A 10 -5.10 -1.48 -8.13
N PHE A 11 -6.12 -1.79 -7.32
CA PHE A 11 -7.53 -1.70 -7.72
C PHE A 11 -8.16 -0.35 -7.46
N PHE A 12 -7.55 0.47 -6.60
CA PHE A 12 -8.14 1.75 -6.18
C PHE A 12 -7.31 2.94 -6.62
N ASN A 13 -5.99 2.82 -6.62
CA ASN A 13 -5.07 3.90 -6.97
C ASN A 13 -4.36 3.59 -8.29
N THR A 14 -4.73 4.30 -9.36
CA THR A 14 -4.04 4.22 -10.65
C THR A 14 -3.43 5.56 -10.99
N GLU A 15 -2.15 5.53 -11.32
CA GLU A 15 -1.48 6.65 -11.96
C GLU A 15 -2.08 6.91 -13.35
N ASP A 16 -2.12 8.18 -13.75
CA ASP A 16 -2.49 8.57 -15.11
C ASP A 16 -1.52 7.94 -16.12
N GLY A 17 -2.05 7.22 -17.11
CA GLY A 17 -1.27 6.55 -18.15
C GLY A 17 -0.98 5.06 -17.91
N SER A 18 -1.58 4.43 -16.89
CA SER A 18 -1.54 2.98 -16.77
C SER A 18 -2.34 2.26 -17.86
N ASP A 19 -1.90 1.06 -18.26
CA ASP A 19 -2.64 0.15 -19.15
C ASP A 19 -3.91 -0.45 -18.50
N PHE A 20 -4.22 -0.04 -17.27
CA PHE A 20 -5.33 -0.54 -16.47
C PHE A 20 -6.57 0.34 -16.63
N PRO A 21 -7.78 -0.26 -16.58
CA PRO A 21 -9.01 0.50 -16.57
C PRO A 21 -9.08 1.49 -15.39
N LYS A 22 -9.77 2.62 -15.59
CA LYS A 22 -9.98 3.60 -14.51
C LYS A 22 -10.98 3.10 -13.46
N ASN A 23 -11.98 2.34 -13.89
CA ASN A 23 -13.01 1.81 -13.01
C ASN A 23 -12.44 0.69 -12.12
N PRO A 24 -12.63 0.73 -10.79
CA PRO A 24 -12.18 -0.34 -9.88
C PRO A 24 -12.72 -1.73 -10.22
N GLN A 25 -14.00 -1.86 -10.58
CA GLN A 25 -14.61 -3.15 -10.97
C GLN A 25 -13.91 -3.72 -12.21
N GLU A 26 -13.71 -2.91 -13.25
CA GLU A 26 -13.03 -3.34 -14.47
C GLU A 26 -11.59 -3.79 -14.21
N ARG A 27 -10.90 -3.19 -13.23
CA ARG A 27 -9.57 -3.63 -12.77
C ARG A 27 -9.62 -4.98 -12.07
N ILE A 28 -10.58 -5.17 -11.17
CA ILE A 28 -10.79 -6.43 -10.47
C ILE A 28 -11.08 -7.55 -11.48
N ASP A 29 -11.97 -7.29 -12.44
CA ASP A 29 -12.32 -8.24 -13.50
C ASP A 29 -11.12 -8.58 -14.38
N LEU A 30 -10.30 -7.58 -14.73
CA LEU A 30 -9.08 -7.77 -15.52
C LEU A 30 -8.08 -8.65 -14.79
N VAL A 31 -7.77 -8.36 -13.52
CA VAL A 31 -6.85 -9.18 -12.72
C VAL A 31 -7.41 -10.58 -12.47
N GLY A 32 -8.72 -10.70 -12.23
CA GLY A 32 -9.41 -11.99 -12.14
C GLY A 32 -9.23 -12.82 -13.42
N SER A 33 -9.35 -12.19 -14.58
CA SER A 33 -9.12 -12.86 -15.87
C SER A 33 -7.66 -13.32 -16.05
N PHE A 34 -6.68 -12.57 -15.54
CA PHE A 34 -5.28 -12.99 -15.55
C PHE A 34 -5.04 -14.16 -14.62
N ALA A 35 -5.62 -14.12 -13.42
CA ALA A 35 -5.51 -15.20 -12.44
C ALA A 35 -6.12 -16.50 -12.97
N ALA A 36 -7.31 -16.43 -13.59
CA ALA A 36 -7.97 -17.58 -14.21
C ALA A 36 -7.11 -18.20 -15.32
N ARG A 37 -6.58 -17.38 -16.24
CA ARG A 37 -5.70 -17.84 -17.32
C ARG A 37 -4.36 -18.37 -16.81
N GLY A 38 -3.83 -17.78 -15.75
CA GLY A 38 -2.62 -18.23 -15.06
C GLY A 38 -2.78 -19.65 -14.52
N LYS A 39 -3.87 -19.91 -13.80
CA LYS A 39 -4.24 -21.25 -13.30
C LYS A 39 -4.35 -22.28 -14.42
N ILE A 40 -5.03 -21.96 -15.52
CA ILE A 40 -5.22 -22.87 -16.66
C ILE A 40 -3.89 -23.20 -17.36
N SER A 41 -3.03 -22.21 -17.56
CA SER A 41 -1.74 -22.40 -18.23
C SER A 41 -0.66 -23.01 -17.34
N GLY A 42 -0.87 -23.07 -16.01
CA GLY A 42 0.15 -23.50 -15.04
C GLY A 42 1.35 -22.56 -14.93
N GLY A 43 1.29 -21.41 -15.59
CA GLY A 43 2.41 -20.48 -15.74
C GLY A 43 2.52 -19.45 -14.62
N LEU A 44 1.38 -19.01 -14.09
CA LEU A 44 1.27 -17.93 -13.11
C LEU A 44 0.24 -18.26 -12.04
N ILE A 45 0.58 -17.90 -10.80
CA ILE A 45 -0.33 -17.96 -9.65
C ILE A 45 -0.41 -16.55 -9.06
N PHE A 46 -1.62 -16.05 -8.88
CA PHE A 46 -1.86 -14.82 -8.16
C PHE A 46 -2.08 -15.16 -6.69
N VAL A 47 -1.32 -14.54 -5.81
CA VAL A 47 -1.33 -14.80 -4.37
C VAL A 47 -1.49 -13.48 -3.64
N THR A 48 -2.18 -13.50 -2.50
CA THR A 48 -2.28 -12.34 -1.62
C THR A 48 -2.41 -12.76 -0.15
N THR A 49 -2.40 -11.80 0.77
CA THR A 49 -2.48 -12.04 2.21
C THR A 49 -3.92 -11.98 2.71
N PRO A 50 -4.24 -12.64 3.85
CA PRO A 50 -5.56 -12.50 4.49
C PRO A 50 -5.94 -11.04 4.76
N SER A 51 -4.99 -10.21 5.21
CA SER A 51 -5.24 -8.80 5.49
C SER A 51 -5.68 -8.00 4.27
N VAL A 52 -5.06 -8.25 3.11
CA VAL A 52 -5.46 -7.63 1.83
C VAL A 52 -6.87 -8.08 1.43
N ILE A 53 -7.24 -9.34 1.69
CA ILE A 53 -8.62 -9.82 1.45
C ILE A 53 -9.63 -9.12 2.35
N ASP A 54 -9.29 -8.91 3.62
CA ASP A 54 -10.17 -8.20 4.55
C ASP A 54 -10.39 -6.74 4.11
N GLU A 55 -9.33 -6.07 3.65
CA GLU A 55 -9.45 -4.75 3.03
C GLU A 55 -10.33 -4.76 1.78
N LEU A 56 -10.17 -5.71 0.86
CA LEU A 56 -11.01 -5.82 -0.33
C LEU A 56 -12.48 -6.00 0.02
N LYS A 57 -12.81 -6.82 1.03
CA LYS A 57 -14.18 -7.02 1.51
C LYS A 57 -14.76 -5.75 2.11
N GLU A 58 -13.98 -4.99 2.88
CA GLU A 58 -14.42 -3.70 3.39
C GLU A 58 -14.71 -2.71 2.26
N PHE A 59 -13.86 -2.68 1.24
CA PHE A 59 -14.06 -1.81 0.09
C PHE A 59 -15.29 -2.26 -0.74
N GLU A 60 -15.53 -3.55 -0.91
CA GLU A 60 -16.73 -4.11 -1.57
C GLU A 60 -18.00 -3.61 -0.89
N GLN A 61 -18.05 -3.68 0.46
CA GLN A 61 -19.18 -3.18 1.24
C GLN A 61 -19.40 -1.67 1.12
N LYS A 62 -18.32 -0.89 1.06
CA LYS A 62 -18.39 0.59 1.01
C LYS A 62 -18.72 1.12 -0.38
N ASN A 63 -18.24 0.46 -1.44
CA ASN A 63 -18.23 1.01 -2.80
C ASN A 63 -19.09 0.22 -3.80
N GLY A 64 -19.62 -0.96 -3.43
CA GLY A 64 -20.60 -1.70 -4.23
C GLY A 64 -20.02 -2.42 -5.47
N PHE A 65 -18.74 -2.76 -5.46
CA PHE A 65 -18.12 -3.64 -6.46
C PHE A 65 -18.11 -5.10 -5.98
N TYR A 66 -17.81 -6.04 -6.87
CA TYR A 66 -17.84 -7.48 -6.60
C TYR A 66 -16.45 -8.11 -6.75
N ILE A 67 -15.99 -8.85 -5.73
CA ILE A 67 -14.67 -9.54 -5.76
C ILE A 67 -14.75 -11.06 -5.88
N ALA A 68 -15.95 -11.65 -5.87
CA ALA A 68 -16.14 -13.10 -5.82
C ALA A 68 -15.40 -13.85 -6.95
N GLU A 69 -15.42 -13.31 -8.18
CA GLU A 69 -14.73 -13.92 -9.32
C GLU A 69 -13.20 -13.89 -9.15
N LEU A 70 -12.64 -12.76 -8.67
CA LEU A 70 -11.22 -12.67 -8.35
C LEU A 70 -10.84 -13.72 -7.29
N LEU A 71 -11.63 -13.82 -6.21
CA LEU A 71 -11.37 -14.75 -5.10
C LEU A 71 -11.39 -16.23 -5.52
N ALA A 72 -12.15 -16.59 -6.55
CA ALA A 72 -12.14 -17.95 -7.10
C ALA A 72 -10.79 -18.31 -7.74
N HIS A 73 -10.06 -17.32 -8.25
CA HIS A 73 -8.84 -17.52 -9.04
C HIS A 73 -7.53 -17.16 -8.34
N VAL A 74 -7.58 -16.51 -7.17
CA VAL A 74 -6.37 -16.17 -6.38
C VAL A 74 -6.15 -17.16 -5.24
N GLU A 75 -4.91 -17.28 -4.79
CA GLU A 75 -4.56 -17.99 -3.56
C GLU A 75 -4.38 -17.00 -2.41
N VAL A 76 -4.87 -17.36 -1.22
CA VAL A 76 -4.74 -16.54 -0.02
C VAL A 76 -3.80 -17.27 0.93
N LYS A 77 -2.68 -16.61 1.28
CA LYS A 77 -1.64 -17.19 2.12
C LYS A 77 -1.06 -16.13 3.05
N ALA A 78 -0.95 -16.47 4.34
CA ALA A 78 -0.19 -15.65 5.29
C ALA A 78 1.31 -15.97 5.18
N PRO A 79 2.20 -15.00 5.42
CA PRO A 79 3.64 -15.26 5.45
C PRO A 79 4.02 -16.28 6.54
N SER A 80 4.99 -17.13 6.25
CA SER A 80 5.60 -18.01 7.24
C SER A 80 6.59 -17.23 8.11
N TYR A 81 6.08 -16.48 9.09
CA TYR A 81 6.89 -15.57 9.92
C TYR A 81 8.12 -16.21 10.57
N LEU A 82 8.08 -17.52 10.84
CA LEU A 82 9.16 -18.25 11.49
C LEU A 82 10.27 -18.70 10.52
N GLU A 83 9.96 -18.82 9.23
CA GLU A 83 10.85 -19.39 8.22
C GLU A 83 11.49 -18.31 7.33
N ILE A 84 10.99 -17.07 7.37
CA ILE A 84 11.48 -15.98 6.52
C ILE A 84 12.75 -15.35 7.12
N GLU A 85 13.87 -15.53 6.43
CA GLU A 85 15.12 -14.86 6.76
C GLU A 85 15.11 -13.39 6.31
N LEU A 86 15.27 -12.46 7.24
CA LEU A 86 15.38 -11.03 6.94
C LEU A 86 16.81 -10.52 7.05
N SER A 87 17.20 -9.66 6.10
CA SER A 87 18.49 -8.96 6.20
C SER A 87 18.49 -8.06 7.43
N SER A 88 19.59 -8.08 8.19
CA SER A 88 19.78 -7.15 9.31
C SER A 88 19.73 -5.68 8.87
N SER A 89 20.08 -5.38 7.61
CA SER A 89 19.94 -4.05 7.04
C SER A 89 18.49 -3.58 6.97
N PHE A 90 17.55 -4.49 6.69
CA PHE A 90 16.13 -4.18 6.63
C PHE A 90 15.60 -3.75 7.99
N VAL A 91 15.92 -4.52 9.04
CA VAL A 91 15.53 -4.21 10.42
C VAL A 91 16.17 -2.91 10.89
N ARG A 92 17.46 -2.70 10.59
CA ARG A 92 18.16 -1.45 10.91
C ARG A 92 17.48 -0.24 10.26
N ASP A 93 17.16 -0.35 8.97
CA ASP A 93 16.48 0.72 8.24
C ASP A 93 15.08 0.98 8.79
N LEU A 94 14.36 -0.06 9.24
CA LEU A 94 13.03 0.07 9.82
C LEU A 94 13.08 0.90 11.11
N ILE A 95 14.05 0.57 11.97
CA ILE A 95 14.28 1.32 13.22
C ILE A 95 14.68 2.75 12.90
N GLN A 96 15.61 2.96 11.95
CA GLN A 96 16.11 4.29 11.63
C GLN A 96 14.99 5.18 11.07
N GLU A 97 14.22 4.69 10.11
CA GLU A 97 13.13 5.45 9.50
C GLU A 97 12.00 5.72 10.50
N SER A 98 11.70 4.78 11.41
CA SER A 98 10.76 5.00 12.52
C SER A 98 11.22 6.14 13.45
N ARG A 99 12.51 6.17 13.79
CA ARG A 99 13.10 7.26 14.59
C ARG A 99 13.04 8.59 13.86
N ASP A 100 13.40 8.63 12.58
CA ASP A 100 13.41 9.85 11.78
C ASP A 100 12.00 10.41 11.56
N ARG A 101 10.98 9.55 11.49
CA ARG A 101 9.56 9.98 11.47
C ARG A 101 9.12 10.56 12.81
N SER A 102 9.47 9.89 13.90
CA SER A 102 9.16 10.37 15.25
C SER A 102 9.78 11.74 15.49
N TYR A 103 11.03 11.94 15.05
CA TYR A 103 11.71 13.22 15.11
C TYR A 103 11.04 14.30 14.25
N ARG A 104 10.72 14.01 12.98
CA ARG A 104 9.96 14.95 12.11
C ARG A 104 8.62 15.35 12.72
N GLY A 105 7.91 14.39 13.30
CA GLY A 105 6.64 14.64 14.00
C GLY A 105 6.81 15.58 15.19
N LEU A 106 7.85 15.38 16.00
CA LEU A 106 8.20 16.26 17.12
C LEU A 106 8.48 17.69 16.64
N VAL A 107 9.34 17.86 15.63
CA VAL A 107 9.69 19.20 15.11
C VAL A 107 8.43 19.94 14.64
N ILE A 108 7.53 19.27 13.93
CA ILE A 108 6.27 19.89 13.49
C ILE A 108 5.37 20.28 14.66
N ALA A 109 5.30 19.45 15.70
CA ALA A 109 4.55 19.76 16.91
C ALA A 109 5.13 20.97 17.65
N GLU A 110 6.46 21.06 17.77
CA GLU A 110 7.16 22.20 18.35
C GLU A 110 6.93 23.48 17.55
N GLU A 111 7.03 23.42 16.22
CA GLU A 111 6.75 24.56 15.34
C GLU A 111 5.32 25.09 15.54
N VAL A 112 4.31 24.22 15.50
CA VAL A 112 2.92 24.65 15.70
C VAL A 112 2.71 25.18 17.13
N ALA A 113 3.34 24.60 18.14
CA ALA A 113 3.25 25.11 19.51
C ALA A 113 3.83 26.54 19.63
N VAL A 114 4.95 26.81 18.96
CA VAL A 114 5.55 28.15 18.89
C VAL A 114 4.65 29.12 18.12
N GLU A 115 4.02 28.69 17.02
CA GLU A 115 3.05 29.51 16.29
C GLU A 115 1.85 29.88 17.16
N VAL A 116 1.28 28.90 17.88
CA VAL A 116 0.16 29.11 18.82
C VAL A 116 0.54 30.10 19.92
N ALA A 117 1.74 29.98 20.49
CA ALA A 117 2.21 30.86 21.56
C ALA A 117 2.37 32.33 21.11
N LYS A 118 2.70 32.54 19.82
CA LYS A 118 2.91 33.87 19.22
C LYS A 118 1.64 34.48 18.63
N ASP A 119 0.54 33.76 18.59
CA ASP A 119 -0.68 34.22 17.94
C ASP A 119 -1.49 35.16 18.85
N ASN A 120 -1.47 36.45 18.52
CA ASN A 120 -2.17 37.49 19.28
C ASN A 120 -3.71 37.34 19.21
N THR A 121 -4.25 36.69 18.17
CA THR A 121 -5.70 36.51 18.02
C THR A 121 -6.23 35.43 18.97
N LEU A 122 -5.45 34.37 19.20
CA LEU A 122 -5.68 33.35 20.21
C LEU A 122 -5.63 33.92 21.62
N GLN A 123 -4.64 34.79 21.90
CA GLN A 123 -4.54 35.46 23.20
C GLN A 123 -5.72 36.40 23.45
N ALA A 124 -6.16 37.16 22.44
CA ALA A 124 -7.33 38.02 22.52
C ALA A 124 -8.65 37.25 22.65
N ALA A 125 -8.73 36.05 22.05
CA ALA A 125 -9.89 35.17 22.12
C ALA A 125 -9.98 34.35 23.42
N ALA A 126 -8.97 34.39 24.30
CA ALA A 126 -8.89 33.53 25.48
C ALA A 126 -10.06 33.70 26.47
N THR A 127 -10.76 34.84 26.45
CA THR A 127 -11.90 35.14 27.32
C THR A 127 -13.25 34.66 26.75
N ASP A 128 -13.31 34.32 25.47
CA ASP A 128 -14.50 33.80 24.79
C ASP A 128 -14.24 32.36 24.31
N HIS A 129 -14.95 31.42 24.93
CA HIS A 129 -14.77 29.99 24.66
C HIS A 129 -15.04 29.62 23.18
N ILE A 130 -16.01 30.26 22.52
CA ILE A 130 -16.38 29.96 21.13
C ILE A 130 -15.30 30.51 20.18
N LEU A 131 -14.84 31.73 20.41
CA LEU A 131 -13.77 32.33 19.62
C LEU A 131 -12.45 31.58 19.82
N PHE A 132 -12.12 31.19 21.05
CA PHE A 132 -10.92 30.40 21.33
C PHE A 132 -10.92 29.06 20.59
N GLN A 133 -12.03 28.30 20.66
CA GLN A 133 -12.16 27.02 19.96
C GLN A 133 -12.01 27.16 18.44
N LYS A 134 -12.59 28.20 17.84
CA LYS A 134 -12.48 28.44 16.41
C LYS A 134 -11.04 28.78 16.01
N SER A 135 -10.37 29.63 16.78
CA SER A 135 -8.99 30.05 16.50
C SER A 135 -7.99 28.90 16.69
N ILE A 136 -8.08 28.13 17.79
CA ILE A 136 -7.18 26.99 18.02
C ILE A 136 -7.43 25.84 17.01
N GLY A 137 -8.68 25.69 16.54
CA GLY A 137 -9.05 24.65 15.58
C GLY A 137 -8.23 24.71 14.29
N ALA A 138 -7.92 25.91 13.79
CA ALA A 138 -7.08 26.07 12.60
C ALA A 138 -5.66 25.53 12.80
N PHE A 139 -5.07 25.75 13.98
CA PHE A 139 -3.75 25.20 14.33
C PHE A 139 -3.79 23.68 14.49
N ILE A 140 -4.84 23.13 15.10
CA ILE A 140 -5.01 21.68 15.24
C ILE A 140 -5.12 21.01 13.87
N THR A 141 -5.92 21.57 12.96
CA THR A 141 -6.07 21.04 11.59
C THR A 141 -4.74 21.06 10.87
N ARG A 142 -4.04 22.20 10.87
CA ARG A 142 -2.72 22.34 10.25
C ARG A 142 -1.66 21.41 10.86
N LEU A 143 -1.64 21.26 12.19
CA LEU A 143 -0.76 20.30 12.87
C LEU A 143 -1.02 18.90 12.35
N ARG A 144 -2.28 18.45 12.33
CA ARG A 144 -2.65 17.11 11.86
C ARG A 144 -2.26 16.90 10.39
N GLU A 145 -2.49 17.88 9.52
CA GLU A 145 -2.12 17.81 8.11
C GLU A 145 -0.61 17.71 7.91
N ARG A 146 0.15 18.66 8.47
CA ARG A 146 1.62 18.68 8.37
C ARG A 146 2.24 17.43 8.98
N TYR A 147 1.76 17.01 10.15
CA TYR A 147 2.22 15.79 10.82
C TYR A 147 1.99 14.56 9.94
N ARG A 148 0.79 14.40 9.35
CA ARG A 148 0.49 13.27 8.46
C ARG A 148 1.38 13.29 7.21
N GLN A 149 1.54 14.44 6.57
CA GLN A 149 2.38 14.57 5.38
C GLN A 149 3.84 14.18 5.67
N ALA A 150 4.40 14.65 6.77
CA ALA A 150 5.79 14.39 7.14
C ALA A 150 6.05 12.96 7.59
N THR A 151 5.05 12.27 8.13
CA THR A 151 5.20 10.93 8.73
C THR A 151 4.69 9.79 7.86
N ARG A 152 4.00 10.06 6.73
CA ARG A 152 3.41 9.00 5.88
C ARG A 152 4.14 8.72 4.57
N HIS A 153 5.00 9.62 4.10
CA HIS A 153 5.65 9.43 2.80
C HIS A 153 6.57 8.19 2.81
N LYS A 154 6.43 7.27 1.83
CA LYS A 154 7.32 6.10 1.57
C LYS A 154 7.55 5.19 2.79
N TRP A 155 6.47 4.73 3.42
CA TRP A 155 6.52 3.88 4.59
C TRP A 155 5.58 2.68 4.46
N ILE A 156 5.91 1.60 5.15
CA ILE A 156 4.99 0.51 5.42
C ILE A 156 4.23 0.83 6.70
N ASP A 157 3.08 1.49 6.56
CA ASP A 157 2.33 2.04 7.70
C ASP A 157 1.35 1.04 8.32
N SER A 158 1.19 -0.12 7.68
CA SER A 158 0.33 -1.21 8.12
C SER A 158 1.09 -2.54 8.25
N THR A 159 0.53 -3.47 9.03
CA THR A 159 1.00 -4.86 9.04
C THR A 159 0.68 -5.57 7.73
N ALA A 160 -0.38 -5.15 7.02
CA ALA A 160 -0.75 -5.72 5.72
C ALA A 160 0.35 -5.49 4.67
N ASP A 161 0.94 -4.29 4.65
CA ASP A 161 2.07 -3.94 3.77
C ASP A 161 3.28 -4.83 4.02
N LEU A 162 3.61 -5.02 5.31
CA LEU A 162 4.72 -5.87 5.71
C LEU A 162 4.45 -7.31 5.32
N ASP A 163 3.25 -7.84 5.62
CA ASP A 163 2.88 -9.21 5.28
C ASP A 163 2.95 -9.44 3.78
N LEU A 164 2.53 -8.48 2.97
CA LEU A 164 2.62 -8.56 1.51
C LEU A 164 4.08 -8.67 1.03
N ILE A 165 4.97 -7.85 1.57
CA ILE A 165 6.41 -7.88 1.26
C ILE A 165 7.03 -9.20 1.70
N LEU A 166 6.69 -9.67 2.90
CA LEU A 166 7.18 -10.93 3.45
C LEU A 166 6.71 -12.13 2.62
N LEU A 167 5.44 -12.14 2.20
CA LEU A 167 4.89 -13.17 1.34
C LEU A 167 5.56 -13.17 -0.04
N ALA A 168 5.78 -11.98 -0.63
CA ALA A 168 6.51 -11.86 -1.88
C ALA A 168 7.95 -12.38 -1.76
N LYS A 169 8.61 -12.14 -0.62
CA LYS A 169 9.94 -12.70 -0.35
C LYS A 169 9.92 -14.22 -0.22
N GLU A 170 8.98 -14.75 0.55
CA GLU A 170 8.84 -16.19 0.79
C GLU A 170 8.62 -16.96 -0.51
N LEU A 171 7.79 -16.42 -1.41
CA LEU A 171 7.40 -17.07 -2.66
C LEU A 171 8.36 -16.82 -3.83
N ASP A 172 9.46 -16.08 -3.62
CA ASP A 172 10.25 -15.47 -4.70
C ASP A 172 9.33 -14.79 -5.73
N GLY A 173 8.32 -14.08 -5.25
CA GLY A 173 7.23 -13.52 -6.05
C GLY A 173 7.58 -12.21 -6.75
N LEU A 174 6.77 -11.88 -7.76
CA LEU A 174 6.66 -10.55 -8.34
C LEU A 174 5.71 -9.73 -7.46
N LEU A 175 6.24 -8.70 -6.79
CA LEU A 175 5.46 -7.75 -6.00
C LEU A 175 4.68 -6.83 -6.95
N PHE A 176 3.36 -6.83 -6.85
CA PHE A 176 2.43 -6.06 -7.67
C PHE A 176 1.66 -5.07 -6.80
N SER A 177 2.22 -3.86 -6.66
CA SER A 177 1.62 -2.76 -5.92
C SER A 177 1.89 -1.43 -6.63
N ASN A 178 1.07 -0.42 -6.35
CA ASN A 178 1.28 0.99 -6.69
C ASN A 178 1.70 1.83 -5.48
N ASP A 179 1.78 1.22 -4.29
CA ASP A 179 2.18 1.91 -3.09
C ASP A 179 3.70 2.11 -3.07
N GLU A 180 4.14 3.38 -3.08
CA GLU A 180 5.56 3.72 -3.07
C GLU A 180 6.30 3.18 -1.83
N GLY A 181 5.63 3.13 -0.68
CA GLY A 181 6.17 2.56 0.56
C GLY A 181 6.42 1.06 0.39
N VAL A 182 5.39 0.32 -0.03
CA VAL A 182 5.50 -1.12 -0.28
C VAL A 182 6.61 -1.44 -1.28
N ILE A 183 6.66 -0.72 -2.40
CA ILE A 183 7.70 -0.89 -3.45
C ILE A 183 9.09 -0.60 -2.91
N LEU A 184 9.28 0.54 -2.21
CA LEU A 184 10.58 0.94 -1.69
C LEU A 184 11.12 -0.09 -0.68
N TRP A 185 10.26 -0.58 0.19
CA TRP A 185 10.61 -1.57 1.21
C TRP A 185 10.84 -2.96 0.59
N GLY A 186 10.07 -3.34 -0.43
CA GLY A 186 10.33 -4.54 -1.21
C GLY A 186 11.70 -4.52 -1.91
N ARG A 187 12.09 -3.39 -2.49
CA ARG A 187 13.41 -3.21 -3.12
C ARG A 187 14.57 -3.39 -2.13
N LYS A 188 14.41 -2.98 -0.86
CA LYS A 188 15.41 -3.21 0.19
C LYS A 188 15.67 -4.70 0.47
N LEU A 189 14.69 -5.56 0.18
CA LEU A 189 14.80 -7.01 0.28
C LEU A 189 15.18 -7.68 -1.06
N GLY A 190 15.39 -6.90 -2.12
CA GLY A 190 15.74 -7.40 -3.45
C GLY A 190 14.56 -8.04 -4.20
N LEU A 191 13.32 -7.69 -3.85
CA LEU A 191 12.14 -8.24 -4.52
C LEU A 191 12.04 -7.80 -5.98
N ARG A 192 11.53 -8.70 -6.82
CA ARG A 192 11.16 -8.37 -8.20
C ARG A 192 9.82 -7.64 -8.17
N GLU A 193 9.70 -6.58 -8.95
CA GLU A 193 8.47 -5.78 -9.03
C GLU A 193 7.76 -5.91 -10.38
N LEU A 194 6.45 -5.75 -10.33
CA LEU A 194 5.57 -5.64 -11.47
C LEU A 194 4.95 -4.23 -11.47
N VAL A 195 5.54 -3.32 -12.23
CA VAL A 195 5.08 -1.93 -12.32
C VAL A 195 3.72 -1.88 -13.01
N VAL A 196 2.71 -1.26 -12.39
CA VAL A 196 1.32 -1.27 -12.89
C VAL A 196 1.18 -0.67 -14.29
N THR A 197 1.97 0.34 -14.63
CA THR A 197 1.92 0.97 -15.96
C THR A 197 2.32 0.02 -17.09
N GLN A 198 3.15 -1.01 -16.82
CA GLN A 198 3.63 -1.98 -17.82
C GLN A 198 3.19 -3.42 -17.51
N SER A 199 2.39 -3.59 -16.45
CA SER A 199 2.08 -4.91 -15.90
C SER A 199 1.20 -5.72 -16.85
N LYS A 200 0.27 -5.08 -17.55
CA LYS A 200 -0.62 -5.74 -18.52
C LYS A 200 0.16 -6.49 -19.59
N ALA A 201 1.02 -5.78 -20.33
CA ALA A 201 1.85 -6.38 -21.37
C ALA A 201 2.79 -7.47 -20.80
N LYS A 202 3.37 -7.24 -19.62
CA LYS A 202 4.26 -8.22 -18.98
C LYS A 202 3.52 -9.49 -18.55
N ILE A 203 2.33 -9.37 -17.95
CA ILE A 203 1.48 -10.51 -17.58
C ILE A 203 1.05 -11.28 -18.83
N GLU A 204 0.61 -10.59 -19.88
CA GLU A 204 0.23 -11.23 -21.15
C GLU A 204 1.38 -12.01 -21.77
N ASN A 205 2.60 -11.45 -21.77
CA ASN A 205 3.80 -12.16 -22.23
C ASN A 205 4.09 -13.39 -21.38
N LEU A 206 3.98 -13.29 -20.05
CA LEU A 206 4.18 -14.41 -19.15
C LEU A 206 3.15 -15.53 -19.38
N LEU A 207 1.90 -15.17 -19.69
CA LEU A 207 0.82 -16.11 -20.04
C LEU A 207 1.01 -16.75 -21.42
N ALA A 208 1.61 -16.03 -22.38
CA ALA A 208 1.84 -16.52 -23.73
C ALA A 208 2.97 -17.55 -23.81
N VAL A 209 4.04 -17.35 -23.03
CA VAL A 209 5.21 -18.25 -22.98
C VAL A 209 4.86 -19.62 -22.37
N THR A 210 3.78 -19.70 -21.58
CA THR A 210 3.38 -20.92 -20.86
C THR A 210 2.37 -21.79 -21.61
N LYS A 211 2.01 -21.45 -22.85
CA LYS A 211 1.31 -22.42 -23.73
C LYS A 211 2.28 -23.53 -24.13
N PRO A 212 1.97 -24.82 -23.88
CA PRO A 212 2.77 -25.90 -24.41
C PRO A 212 2.76 -25.83 -25.94
N ALA A 213 3.93 -26.01 -26.57
CA ALA A 213 4.01 -26.30 -27.99
C ALA A 213 3.16 -27.55 -28.23
N ALA A 214 2.18 -27.43 -29.13
CA ALA A 214 1.27 -28.50 -29.51
C ALA A 214 2.00 -29.73 -30.05
#